data_AF-A6KRA6-F1
#
_entry.id   AF-A6KRA6-F1
#
_cell.length_a   1.000
_cell.length_b   1.000
_cell.length_c   1.000
_cell.angle_alpha   90.00
_cell.angle_beta   90.00
_cell.angle_gamma   90.00
#
_symmetry.space_group_name_H-M   'P 1'
#
loop_
_entity.id
_entity.type
_entity.pdbx_description
1 polymer ?
#
loop_
_entity_poly.entity_id
_entity_poly.type
_entity_poly.pdbx_seq_one_letter_code
_entity_poly.pdbx_strand_id
1 'polypeptide(L)'
;MKPIATVGENYQYPPANLAALLSPLMRLNFGEEIQQLCLEIAVSQAPSSQSAAALLGLWVMPPLVHGLSLNIKKYLLVSMPLWAKHVSDEQIQGFVENLMVAVFKPASQPCHPEMCPSALQGLSQAMKLPSPSHHLWSLLCDATGRIFDLLPNRIRRNDLELYISIAKCLSEMTDEGANQVSQITKENIEKAAFVKLYLISQGRLPLMSLTDLLTAAMQHPSKETLAWMILHSLYQARIVNHTNTGVLKRLEWLLELMGYMRNIAYQSASAQNVPPAEALDFLMLIFAAAVVAWADHEAPLLLGLSASWLPWHQENGPGGPAAALLGRSPMHRVTVQEVLTLLPTSMLLLLQKEPWKEQTQKFIDWLFSIMEIPNEAFAATSKDLLKATLLSLRVLPEFKKKAVWTRAYGW
;
A
#
# COMPACT_ATOMS: atom_id res chain seq x y z
N MET A 1 16.55 34.06 22.97
CA MET A 1 16.95 32.86 23.74
C MET A 1 16.16 31.67 23.19
N LYS A 2 16.74 30.47 23.12
CA LYS A 2 15.96 29.27 22.73
C LYS A 2 15.06 28.85 23.90
N PRO A 3 13.84 28.34 23.65
CA PRO A 3 12.97 27.86 24.71
C PRO A 3 13.62 26.73 25.50
N ILE A 4 13.42 26.70 26.83
CA ILE A 4 13.99 25.65 27.69
C ILE A 4 13.58 24.26 27.19
N ALA A 5 12.34 24.07 26.72
CA ALA A 5 11.86 22.80 26.14
C ALA A 5 12.83 22.18 25.10
N THR A 6 13.44 23.00 24.23
CA THR A 6 14.39 22.54 23.19
C THR A 6 15.71 21.98 23.73
N VAL A 7 16.08 22.32 24.97
CA VAL A 7 17.26 21.76 25.64
C VAL A 7 17.00 20.33 26.12
N GLY A 8 15.74 20.02 26.47
CA GLY A 8 15.32 18.72 26.96
C GLY A 8 15.43 17.58 25.93
N GLU A 9 15.50 17.92 24.64
CA GLU A 9 15.70 16.94 23.56
C GLU A 9 17.11 16.33 23.58
N ASN A 10 18.10 17.09 24.05
CA ASN A 10 19.52 16.70 24.01
C ASN A 10 20.12 16.44 25.40
N TYR A 11 19.45 16.90 26.46
CA TYR A 11 19.96 16.85 27.83
C TYR A 11 18.87 16.49 28.83
N GLN A 12 19.25 15.73 29.85
CA GLN A 12 18.39 15.43 30.99
C GLN A 12 18.35 16.63 31.94
N TYR A 13 17.15 16.97 32.42
CA TYR A 13 17.02 17.97 33.47
C TYR A 13 17.44 17.42 34.84
N PRO A 14 17.79 18.31 35.79
CA PRO A 14 18.01 17.91 37.17
C PRO A 14 16.84 17.11 37.73
N PRO A 15 17.06 16.18 38.68
CA PRO A 15 16.03 15.37 39.30
C PRO A 15 15.14 16.25 40.19
N ALA A 16 14.19 16.94 39.56
CA ALA A 16 13.18 17.78 40.18
C ALA A 16 11.80 17.16 39.96
N ASN A 17 10.84 17.50 40.82
CA ASN A 17 9.45 17.12 40.62
C ASN A 17 8.84 17.97 39.49
N LEU A 18 9.05 17.54 38.25
CA LEU A 18 8.58 18.24 37.05
C LEU A 18 7.05 18.37 37.03
N ALA A 19 6.33 17.39 37.56
CA ALA A 19 4.88 17.49 37.72
C ALA A 19 4.48 18.68 38.60
N ALA A 20 5.14 18.88 39.74
CA ALA A 20 4.85 20.00 40.64
C ALA A 20 5.17 21.36 40.01
N LEU A 21 6.22 21.44 39.19
CA LEU A 21 6.63 22.67 38.51
C LEU A 21 5.72 23.03 37.33
N LEU A 22 5.35 22.04 36.51
CA LEU A 22 4.63 22.26 35.26
C LEU A 22 3.11 22.24 35.43
N SER A 23 2.56 21.52 36.42
CA SER A 23 1.10 21.44 36.62
C SER A 23 0.41 22.79 36.79
N PRO A 24 0.95 23.76 37.58
CA PRO A 24 0.36 25.09 37.68
C PRO A 24 0.39 25.83 36.34
N LEU A 25 1.50 25.74 35.60
CA LEU A 25 1.63 26.39 34.28
C LEU A 25 0.65 25.82 33.25
N MET A 26 0.40 24.52 33.31
CA MET A 26 -0.55 23.85 32.43
C MET A 26 -2.02 24.19 32.74
N ARG A 27 -2.36 24.39 34.02
CA ARG A 27 -3.76 24.63 34.47
C ARG A 27 -4.15 26.10 34.48
N LEU A 28 -3.19 27.00 34.67
CA LEU A 28 -3.43 28.44 34.66
C LEU A 28 -3.43 28.97 33.22
N ASN A 29 -4.21 30.03 32.96
CA ASN A 29 -4.41 30.57 31.62
C ASN A 29 -3.22 31.46 31.17
N PHE A 30 -2.04 30.85 31.06
CA PHE A 30 -0.83 31.50 30.55
C PHE A 30 -0.72 31.43 29.01
N GLY A 31 -1.70 30.83 28.34
CA GLY A 31 -1.76 30.70 26.88
C GLY A 31 -1.28 29.34 26.36
N GLU A 32 -1.67 29.03 25.12
CA GLU A 32 -1.40 27.74 24.47
C GLU A 32 0.10 27.44 24.31
N GLU A 33 0.92 28.48 24.06
CA GLU A 33 2.37 28.34 23.89
C GLU A 33 3.03 27.78 25.15
N ILE A 34 2.62 28.26 26.33
CA ILE A 34 3.16 27.78 27.61
C ILE A 34 2.72 26.34 27.88
N GLN A 35 1.47 26.00 27.55
CA GLN A 35 1.00 24.61 27.66
C GLN A 35 1.77 23.68 26.72
N GLN A 36 2.03 24.11 25.48
CA GLN A 36 2.82 23.35 24.52
C GLN A 36 4.24 23.10 25.03
N LEU A 37 4.94 24.15 25.48
CA LEU A 37 6.30 24.03 26.01
C LEU A 37 6.37 23.11 27.24
N CYS A 38 5.38 23.15 28.12
CA CYS A 38 5.30 22.26 29.28
C CYS A 38 5.16 20.79 28.85
N LEU A 39 4.35 20.50 27.83
CA LEU A 39 4.20 19.15 27.31
C LEU A 39 5.42 18.68 26.51
N GLU A 40 6.11 19.54 25.78
CA GLU A 40 7.39 19.22 25.13
C GLU A 40 8.46 18.83 26.16
N ILE A 41 8.51 19.53 27.30
CA ILE A 41 9.37 19.13 28.43
C ILE A 41 8.92 17.77 28.99
N ALA A 42 7.62 17.58 29.22
CA ALA A 42 7.12 16.32 29.79
C ALA A 42 7.41 15.12 28.88
N VAL A 43 7.23 15.28 27.57
CA VAL A 43 7.53 14.28 26.54
C VAL A 43 9.02 13.96 26.49
N SER A 44 9.89 14.97 26.38
CA SER A 44 11.34 14.73 26.29
C SER A 44 11.92 14.09 27.55
N GLN A 45 11.35 14.36 28.73
CA GLN A 45 11.83 13.84 30.01
C GLN A 45 11.10 12.59 30.51
N ALA A 46 10.04 12.13 29.83
CA ALA A 46 9.32 10.91 30.22
C ALA A 46 10.24 9.68 30.38
N PRO A 47 11.28 9.47 29.54
CA PRO A 47 12.20 8.34 29.71
C PRO A 47 13.08 8.39 30.96
N SER A 48 13.40 9.58 31.47
CA SER A 48 14.34 9.80 32.58
C SER A 48 13.68 10.26 33.88
N SER A 49 12.40 10.66 33.84
CA SER A 49 11.69 11.23 34.99
C SER A 49 10.27 10.65 35.13
N GLN A 50 10.07 9.85 36.18
CA GLN A 50 8.74 9.33 36.54
C GLN A 50 7.74 10.47 36.81
N SER A 51 8.19 11.60 37.35
CA SER A 51 7.33 12.76 37.58
C SER A 51 6.85 13.40 36.26
N ALA A 52 7.71 13.46 35.23
CA ALA A 52 7.32 13.92 33.90
C ALA A 52 6.34 12.96 33.22
N ALA A 53 6.61 11.65 33.30
CA ALA A 53 5.72 10.62 32.78
C ALA A 53 4.35 10.64 33.45
N ALA A 54 4.29 10.82 34.78
CA ALA A 54 3.03 10.92 35.53
C ALA A 54 2.23 12.17 35.14
N LEU A 55 2.89 13.32 34.95
CA LEU A 55 2.25 14.53 34.45
C LEU A 55 1.66 14.29 33.06
N LEU A 56 2.47 13.74 32.15
CA LEU A 56 2.04 13.45 30.79
C LEU A 56 0.85 12.51 30.77
N GLY A 57 0.92 11.41 31.54
CA GLY A 57 -0.15 10.43 31.70
C GLY A 57 -1.49 11.02 32.14
N LEU A 58 -1.46 12.08 32.97
CA LEU A 58 -2.66 12.82 33.37
C LEU A 58 -3.25 13.62 32.19
N TRP A 59 -2.40 14.29 31.40
CA TRP A 59 -2.84 15.20 30.33
C TRP A 59 -3.22 14.50 29.02
N VAL A 60 -2.82 13.24 28.82
CA VAL A 60 -3.22 12.41 27.68
C VAL A 60 -4.58 11.72 27.88
N MET A 61 -5.20 11.87 29.06
CA MET A 61 -6.49 11.29 29.41
C MET A 61 -7.64 12.32 29.37
N PRO A 62 -8.89 11.90 29.07
CA PRO A 62 -10.06 12.75 29.29
C PRO A 62 -10.24 13.15 30.75
N PRO A 63 -10.77 14.35 31.04
CA PRO A 63 -11.20 15.39 30.10
C PRO A 63 -10.06 16.29 29.60
N LEU A 64 -8.86 16.19 30.18
CA LEU A 64 -7.76 17.14 29.94
C LEU A 64 -7.28 17.13 28.49
N VAL A 65 -7.16 15.94 27.89
CA VAL A 65 -6.77 15.80 26.48
C VAL A 65 -7.71 16.54 25.53
N HIS A 66 -9.00 16.65 25.86
CA HIS A 66 -9.97 17.36 25.04
C HIS A 66 -9.80 18.87 25.08
N GLY A 67 -9.34 19.41 26.22
CA GLY A 67 -9.08 20.84 26.41
C GLY A 67 -7.80 21.35 25.73
N LEU A 68 -6.93 20.47 25.23
CA LEU A 68 -5.70 20.85 24.54
C LEU A 68 -5.98 21.43 23.14
N SER A 69 -5.14 22.37 22.73
CA SER A 69 -5.20 22.94 21.38
C SER A 69 -4.85 21.92 20.30
N LEU A 70 -5.22 22.22 19.06
CA LEU A 70 -4.99 21.33 17.92
C LEU A 70 -3.49 21.02 17.72
N ASN A 71 -2.63 22.02 17.87
CA ASN A 71 -1.19 21.88 17.68
C ASN A 71 -0.58 20.96 18.74
N ILE A 72 -1.00 21.11 20.00
CA ILE A 72 -0.58 20.25 21.10
C ILE A 72 -1.01 18.81 20.85
N LYS A 73 -2.27 18.58 20.43
CA LYS A 73 -2.77 17.24 20.07
C LYS A 73 -1.96 16.61 18.95
N LYS A 74 -1.66 17.36 17.87
CA LYS A 74 -0.80 16.91 16.77
C LYS A 74 0.60 16.52 17.26
N TYR A 75 1.20 17.35 18.13
CA TYR A 75 2.50 17.05 18.74
C TYR A 75 2.47 15.78 19.58
N LEU A 76 1.48 15.61 20.46
CA LEU A 76 1.32 14.41 21.29
C LEU A 76 1.16 13.14 20.45
N LEU A 77 0.41 13.20 19.35
CA LEU A 77 0.28 12.08 18.41
C LEU A 77 1.64 11.72 17.79
N VAL A 78 2.35 12.68 17.20
CA VAL A 78 3.63 12.42 16.51
C VAL A 78 4.73 11.99 17.50
N SER A 79 4.74 12.56 18.70
CA SER A 79 5.75 12.28 19.74
C SER A 79 5.47 11.04 20.58
N MET A 80 4.34 10.36 20.37
CA MET A 80 3.97 9.11 21.06
C MET A 80 5.11 8.09 21.22
N PRO A 81 5.96 7.83 20.20
CA PRO A 81 7.05 6.86 20.32
C PRO A 81 8.02 7.16 21.47
N LEU A 82 8.18 8.45 21.83
CA LEU A 82 9.12 8.89 22.86
C LEU A 82 8.63 8.58 24.29
N TRP A 83 7.32 8.48 24.48
CA TRP A 83 6.74 8.45 25.83
C TRP A 83 5.78 7.28 26.09
N ALA A 84 5.28 6.58 25.07
CA ALA A 84 4.26 5.54 25.22
C ALA A 84 4.65 4.42 26.20
N LYS A 85 5.94 4.10 26.32
CA LYS A 85 6.47 3.07 27.23
C LYS A 85 6.58 3.52 28.69
N HIS A 86 6.44 4.81 28.95
CA HIS A 86 6.73 5.42 30.24
C HIS A 86 5.47 5.79 31.03
N VAL A 87 4.31 5.77 30.39
CA VAL A 87 2.99 5.95 31.02
C VAL A 87 2.37 4.60 31.38
N SER A 88 1.30 4.59 32.18
CA SER A 88 0.60 3.34 32.50
C SER A 88 -0.21 2.80 31.30
N ASP A 89 -0.48 1.49 31.32
CA ASP A 89 -1.30 0.80 30.31
C ASP A 89 -2.69 1.46 30.14
N GLU A 90 -3.33 1.85 31.26
CA GLU A 90 -4.62 2.57 31.24
C GLU A 90 -4.51 3.94 30.56
N GLN A 91 -3.42 4.67 30.82
CA GLN A 91 -3.19 6.00 30.24
C GLN A 91 -2.97 5.94 28.73
N ILE A 92 -2.15 4.99 28.28
CA ILE A 92 -1.90 4.84 26.84
C ILE A 92 -3.12 4.30 26.12
N GLN A 93 -3.87 3.37 26.72
CA GLN A 93 -5.14 2.89 26.16
C GLN A 93 -6.13 4.04 25.99
N GLY A 94 -6.32 4.87 27.03
CA GLY A 94 -7.22 6.01 26.97
C GLY A 94 -6.79 7.04 25.92
N PHE A 95 -5.49 7.31 25.76
CA PHE A 95 -4.98 8.17 24.69
C PHE A 95 -5.26 7.61 23.29
N VAL A 96 -4.99 6.31 23.08
CA VAL A 96 -5.21 5.64 21.80
C VAL A 96 -6.70 5.67 21.42
N GLU A 97 -7.59 5.40 22.37
CA GLU A 97 -9.04 5.36 22.11
C GLU A 97 -9.65 6.75 21.91
N ASN A 98 -9.30 7.71 22.78
CA ASN A 98 -9.98 9.00 22.86
C ASN A 98 -9.33 10.10 22.01
N LEU A 99 -8.08 9.90 21.56
CA LEU A 99 -7.43 10.81 20.61
C LEU A 99 -7.09 10.09 19.30
N MET A 100 -6.19 9.11 19.32
CA MET A 100 -5.62 8.53 18.09
C MET A 100 -6.66 7.88 17.16
N VAL A 101 -7.50 6.98 17.67
CA VAL A 101 -8.57 6.34 16.88
C VAL A 101 -9.75 7.28 16.70
N ALA A 102 -10.03 8.13 17.70
CA ALA A 102 -11.15 9.05 17.66
C ALA A 102 -11.07 10.06 16.51
N VAL A 103 -9.88 10.44 16.02
CA VAL A 103 -9.76 11.38 14.88
C VAL A 103 -10.36 10.83 13.58
N PHE A 104 -10.53 9.50 13.46
CA PHE A 104 -11.08 8.83 12.29
C PHE A 104 -12.60 8.58 12.37
N LYS A 105 -13.24 8.85 13.52
CA LYS A 105 -14.68 8.62 13.67
C LYS A 105 -15.49 9.74 13.02
N PRO A 106 -16.59 9.44 12.29
CA PRO A 106 -17.42 10.48 11.65
C PRO A 106 -18.12 11.43 12.63
N ALA A 107 -18.39 10.96 13.86
CA ALA A 107 -19.16 11.68 14.88
C ALA A 107 -18.32 12.36 15.96
N SER A 108 -16.98 12.28 15.91
CA SER A 108 -16.11 13.01 16.84
C SER A 108 -16.03 14.46 16.38
N GLN A 109 -16.83 15.35 16.99
CA GLN A 109 -16.54 16.78 16.90
C GLN A 109 -15.35 17.12 17.81
N PRO A 110 -14.38 17.92 17.34
CA PRO A 110 -14.20 18.38 15.97
C PRO A 110 -13.40 17.33 15.16
N CYS A 111 -13.98 16.84 14.06
CA CYS A 111 -13.31 15.95 13.13
C CYS A 111 -12.27 16.81 12.42
N HIS A 112 -11.01 16.71 12.87
CA HIS A 112 -9.91 17.45 12.28
C HIS A 112 -9.17 16.51 11.32
N PRO A 113 -9.51 16.50 10.01
CA PRO A 113 -8.84 15.63 9.04
C PRO A 113 -7.32 15.86 9.01
N GLU A 114 -6.87 17.04 9.40
CA GLU A 114 -5.45 17.39 9.55
C GLU A 114 -4.70 16.62 10.66
N MET A 115 -5.41 15.99 11.61
CA MET A 115 -4.78 15.17 12.66
C MET A 115 -4.58 13.72 12.21
N CYS A 116 -5.31 13.24 11.21
CA CYS A 116 -5.20 11.87 10.72
C CYS A 116 -3.76 11.51 10.30
N PRO A 117 -3.02 12.37 9.55
CA PRO A 117 -1.62 12.12 9.25
C PRO A 117 -0.75 12.04 10.50
N SER A 118 -0.92 12.96 11.45
CA SER A 118 -0.17 12.97 12.72
C SER A 118 -0.41 11.70 13.54
N ALA A 119 -1.66 11.22 13.59
CA ALA A 119 -2.03 9.99 14.28
C ALA A 119 -1.35 8.76 13.67
N LEU A 120 -1.41 8.62 12.34
CA LEU A 120 -0.77 7.49 11.65
C LEU A 120 0.75 7.57 11.67
N GLN A 121 1.33 8.76 11.59
CA GLN A 121 2.77 8.96 11.75
C GLN A 121 3.24 8.51 13.14
N GLY A 122 2.55 8.97 14.19
CA GLY A 122 2.81 8.56 15.57
C GLY A 122 2.69 7.05 15.77
N LEU A 123 1.60 6.46 15.27
CA LEU A 123 1.34 5.02 15.34
C LEU A 123 2.43 4.22 14.63
N SER A 124 2.75 4.56 13.37
CA SER A 124 3.78 3.87 12.59
C SER A 124 5.15 3.94 13.25
N GLN A 125 5.51 5.08 13.84
CA GLN A 125 6.77 5.23 14.58
C GLN A 125 6.75 4.46 15.91
N ALA A 126 5.61 4.41 16.60
CA ALA A 126 5.49 3.69 17.87
C ALA A 126 5.58 2.17 17.66
N MET A 127 5.08 1.67 16.53
CA MET A 127 5.21 0.25 16.16
C MET A 127 6.65 -0.16 15.85
N LYS A 128 7.52 0.79 15.50
CA LYS A 128 8.96 0.54 15.27
C LYS A 128 9.81 0.54 16.53
N LEU A 129 9.20 0.78 17.70
CA LEU A 129 9.94 0.81 18.95
C LEU A 129 10.57 -0.56 19.22
N PRO A 130 11.85 -0.63 19.64
CA PRO A 130 12.48 -1.90 19.96
C PRO A 130 11.85 -2.49 21.23
N SER A 131 11.43 -3.75 21.21
CA SER A 131 10.91 -4.46 22.39
C SER A 131 9.77 -3.71 23.13
N PRO A 132 8.62 -3.46 22.49
CA PRO A 132 7.43 -2.96 23.20
C PRO A 132 6.90 -4.02 24.17
N SER A 133 6.21 -3.61 25.24
CA SER A 133 5.46 -4.56 26.07
C SER A 133 4.39 -5.26 25.23
N HIS A 134 4.01 -6.49 25.61
CA HIS A 134 2.96 -7.23 24.89
C HIS A 134 1.65 -6.44 24.85
N HIS A 135 1.29 -5.78 25.96
CA HIS A 135 0.09 -4.95 26.03
C HIS A 135 0.16 -3.77 25.05
N LEU A 136 1.24 -2.99 25.07
CA LEU A 136 1.41 -1.87 24.15
C LEU A 136 1.38 -2.36 22.69
N TRP A 137 2.10 -3.43 22.35
CA TRP A 137 2.09 -3.98 21.00
C TRP A 137 0.69 -4.39 20.52
N SER A 138 -0.06 -5.11 21.36
CA SER A 138 -1.45 -5.50 21.06
C SER A 138 -2.31 -4.26 20.82
N LEU A 139 -2.20 -3.26 21.69
CA LEU A 139 -2.96 -2.01 21.58
C LEU A 139 -2.66 -1.26 20.26
N LEU A 140 -1.40 -1.22 19.80
CA LEU A 140 -1.03 -0.59 18.52
C LEU A 140 -1.54 -1.38 17.32
N CYS A 141 -1.47 -2.72 17.37
CA CYS A 141 -2.05 -3.59 16.35
C CYS A 141 -3.57 -3.39 16.25
N ASP A 142 -4.26 -3.37 17.39
CA ASP A 142 -5.71 -3.17 17.47
C ASP A 142 -6.12 -1.76 17.00
N ALA A 143 -5.33 -0.74 17.33
CA ALA A 143 -5.53 0.62 16.82
C ALA A 143 -5.38 0.66 15.29
N THR A 144 -4.37 0.00 14.73
CA THR A 144 -4.14 -0.08 13.28
C THR A 144 -5.34 -0.72 12.57
N GLY A 145 -5.85 -1.85 13.10
CA GLY A 145 -7.05 -2.51 12.58
C GLY A 145 -8.27 -1.60 12.60
N ARG A 146 -8.57 -1.00 13.76
CA ARG A 146 -9.71 -0.08 13.91
C ARG A 146 -9.63 1.14 13.00
N ILE A 147 -8.45 1.72 12.82
CA ILE A 147 -8.26 2.85 11.91
C ILE A 147 -8.46 2.41 10.46
N PHE A 148 -7.92 1.26 10.05
CA PHE A 148 -8.14 0.72 8.71
C PHE A 148 -9.63 0.49 8.42
N ASP A 149 -10.40 -0.02 9.38
CA ASP A 149 -11.85 -0.20 9.25
C ASP A 149 -12.59 1.13 9.07
N LEU A 150 -12.19 2.16 9.82
CA LEU A 150 -12.76 3.51 9.74
C LEU A 150 -12.39 4.27 8.46
N LEU A 151 -11.28 3.91 7.80
CA LEU A 151 -10.92 4.54 6.53
C LEU A 151 -11.93 4.23 5.41
N PRO A 152 -12.25 5.20 4.53
CA PRO A 152 -13.18 4.99 3.43
C PRO A 152 -12.77 3.81 2.52
N ASN A 153 -13.75 3.02 2.08
CA ASN A 153 -13.48 1.90 1.16
C ASN A 153 -13.02 2.37 -0.23
N ARG A 154 -13.42 3.58 -0.63
CA ARG A 154 -13.00 4.22 -1.88
C ARG A 154 -11.93 5.27 -1.59
N ILE A 155 -10.79 5.14 -2.23
CA ILE A 155 -9.63 6.01 -1.99
C ILE A 155 -9.78 7.29 -2.80
N ARG A 156 -9.78 8.44 -2.13
CA ARG A 156 -9.58 9.75 -2.77
C ARG A 156 -8.09 10.00 -2.95
N ARG A 157 -7.69 10.66 -4.03
CA ARG A 157 -6.26 10.95 -4.29
C ARG A 157 -5.58 11.74 -3.16
N ASN A 158 -6.29 12.68 -2.54
CA ASN A 158 -5.76 13.50 -1.45
C ASN A 158 -5.59 12.69 -0.15
N ASP A 159 -6.34 11.60 0.00
CA ASP A 159 -6.30 10.74 1.19
C ASP A 159 -5.28 9.61 1.03
N LEU A 160 -4.59 9.50 -0.11
CA LEU A 160 -3.70 8.39 -0.46
C LEU A 160 -2.59 8.16 0.58
N GLU A 161 -2.07 9.25 1.15
CA GLU A 161 -1.03 9.20 2.17
C GLU A 161 -1.50 8.50 3.45
N LEU A 162 -2.80 8.53 3.78
CA LEU A 162 -3.36 7.82 4.92
C LEU A 162 -3.27 6.30 4.71
N TYR A 163 -3.59 5.82 3.51
CA TYR A 163 -3.50 4.39 3.18
C TYR A 163 -2.05 3.92 3.10
N ILE A 164 -1.13 4.75 2.58
CA ILE A 164 0.31 4.48 2.63
C ILE A 164 0.79 4.38 4.08
N SER A 165 0.34 5.28 4.95
CA SER A 165 0.75 5.28 6.36
C SER A 165 0.18 4.08 7.12
N ILE A 166 -1.05 3.64 6.84
CA ILE A 166 -1.57 2.36 7.35
C ILE A 166 -0.74 1.19 6.84
N ALA A 167 -0.37 1.16 5.55
CA ALA A 167 0.48 0.09 5.04
C ALA A 167 1.84 0.05 5.76
N LYS A 168 2.40 1.20 6.14
CA LYS A 168 3.61 1.28 6.98
C LYS A 168 3.40 0.80 8.42
N CYS A 169 2.17 0.86 8.96
CA CYS A 169 1.87 0.21 10.24
C CYS A 169 1.81 -1.31 10.08
N LEU A 170 1.12 -1.78 9.04
CA LEU A 170 1.00 -3.22 8.75
C LEU A 170 2.36 -3.86 8.42
N SER A 171 3.31 -3.12 7.87
CA SER A 171 4.65 -3.65 7.60
C SER A 171 5.42 -4.05 8.86
N GLU A 172 5.09 -3.48 10.02
CA GLU A 172 5.70 -3.86 11.30
C GLU A 172 5.02 -5.08 11.94
N MET A 173 3.80 -5.44 11.51
CA MET A 173 3.06 -6.59 12.01
C MET A 173 3.58 -7.92 11.44
N THR A 174 3.16 -9.05 12.01
CA THR A 174 3.37 -10.37 11.38
C THR A 174 2.56 -10.49 10.10
N ASP A 175 2.92 -11.43 9.24
CA ASP A 175 2.21 -11.67 7.98
C ASP A 175 0.75 -12.05 8.23
N GLU A 176 0.47 -12.86 9.25
CA GLU A 176 -0.90 -13.22 9.64
C GLU A 176 -1.68 -11.99 10.10
N GLY A 177 -1.09 -11.14 10.95
CA GLY A 177 -1.73 -9.93 11.47
C GLY A 177 -2.01 -8.92 10.35
N ALA A 178 -1.06 -8.69 9.47
CA ALA A 178 -1.23 -7.81 8.32
C ALA A 178 -2.31 -8.32 7.35
N ASN A 179 -2.34 -9.64 7.10
CA ASN A 179 -3.35 -10.26 6.24
C ASN A 179 -4.76 -10.25 6.86
N GLN A 180 -4.86 -10.39 8.18
CA GLN A 180 -6.13 -10.31 8.90
C GLN A 180 -6.72 -8.90 8.81
N VAL A 181 -5.92 -7.86 9.04
CA VAL A 181 -6.39 -6.47 8.94
C VAL A 181 -6.75 -6.12 7.49
N SER A 182 -5.91 -6.50 6.53
CA SER A 182 -6.11 -6.20 5.10
C SER A 182 -6.92 -7.24 4.33
N GLN A 183 -7.77 -8.02 5.02
CA GLN A 183 -8.59 -9.06 4.38
C GLN A 183 -9.50 -8.45 3.30
N ILE A 184 -9.46 -9.05 2.11
CA ILE A 184 -10.24 -8.59 0.96
C ILE A 184 -11.67 -9.09 1.09
N THR A 185 -12.62 -8.15 1.13
CA THR A 185 -14.06 -8.39 1.07
C THR A 185 -14.66 -7.66 -0.12
N LYS A 186 -15.91 -7.98 -0.48
CA LYS A 186 -16.60 -7.30 -1.59
C LYS A 186 -16.76 -5.80 -1.35
N GLU A 187 -16.85 -5.35 -0.10
CA GLU A 187 -17.11 -3.96 0.24
C GLU A 187 -15.84 -3.12 0.34
N ASN A 188 -14.71 -3.73 0.71
CA ASN A 188 -13.45 -3.02 1.00
C ASN A 188 -12.35 -3.23 -0.04
N ILE A 189 -12.62 -3.97 -1.12
CA ILE A 189 -11.60 -4.45 -2.06
C ILE A 189 -10.68 -3.35 -2.58
N GLU A 190 -11.17 -2.14 -2.87
CA GLU A 190 -10.32 -1.04 -3.35
C GLU A 190 -9.26 -0.63 -2.31
N LYS A 191 -9.66 -0.40 -1.04
CA LYS A 191 -8.72 -0.07 0.03
C LYS A 191 -7.80 -1.23 0.42
N ALA A 192 -8.35 -2.44 0.51
CA ALA A 192 -7.59 -3.63 0.88
C ALA A 192 -6.57 -4.01 -0.21
N ALA A 193 -6.99 -3.95 -1.49
CA ALA A 193 -6.10 -4.16 -2.63
C ALA A 193 -4.97 -3.14 -2.64
N PHE A 194 -5.27 -1.85 -2.48
CA PHE A 194 -4.23 -0.81 -2.49
C PHE A 194 -3.17 -1.06 -1.41
N VAL A 195 -3.59 -1.31 -0.17
CA VAL A 195 -2.65 -1.54 0.95
C VAL A 195 -1.81 -2.79 0.70
N LYS A 196 -2.42 -3.90 0.24
CA LYS A 196 -1.68 -5.12 -0.13
C LYS A 196 -0.71 -4.88 -1.28
N LEU A 197 -1.15 -4.20 -2.34
CA LEU A 197 -0.33 -3.85 -3.51
C LEU A 197 0.84 -2.94 -3.14
N TYR A 198 0.64 -2.02 -2.19
CA TYR A 198 1.72 -1.22 -1.63
C TYR A 198 2.73 -2.12 -0.92
N LEU A 199 2.30 -2.97 0.02
CA LEU A 199 3.18 -3.89 0.74
C LEU A 199 3.97 -4.83 -0.18
N ILE A 200 3.33 -5.34 -1.25
CA ILE A 200 3.97 -6.17 -2.27
C ILE A 200 4.99 -5.36 -3.06
N SER A 201 4.65 -4.15 -3.51
CA SER A 201 5.56 -3.30 -4.27
C SER A 201 6.82 -2.90 -3.49
N GLN A 202 6.70 -2.79 -2.16
CA GLN A 202 7.83 -2.52 -1.26
C GLN A 202 8.60 -3.80 -0.86
N GLY A 203 8.17 -4.96 -1.32
CA GLY A 203 8.76 -6.26 -1.02
C GLY A 203 8.45 -6.80 0.39
N ARG A 204 7.62 -6.12 1.18
CA ARG A 204 7.21 -6.61 2.51
C ARG A 204 6.39 -7.89 2.40
N LEU A 205 5.51 -7.99 1.41
CA LEU A 205 4.77 -9.21 1.08
C LEU A 205 5.31 -9.83 -0.23
N PRO A 206 5.25 -11.16 -0.39
CA PRO A 206 5.69 -11.82 -1.62
C PRO A 206 4.74 -11.51 -2.79
N LEU A 207 5.27 -11.49 -4.02
CA LEU A 207 4.46 -11.34 -5.25
C LEU A 207 3.34 -12.39 -5.36
N MET A 208 3.57 -13.60 -4.82
CA MET A 208 2.57 -14.67 -4.80
C MET A 208 1.28 -14.30 -4.04
N SER A 209 1.33 -13.32 -3.12
CA SER A 209 0.14 -12.81 -2.44
C SER A 209 -0.82 -12.06 -3.38
N LEU A 210 -0.42 -11.75 -4.62
CA LEU A 210 -1.31 -11.17 -5.64
C LEU A 210 -2.42 -12.15 -6.07
N THR A 211 -2.22 -13.46 -5.98
CA THR A 211 -3.15 -14.46 -6.52
C THR A 211 -4.55 -14.36 -5.90
N ASP A 212 -4.63 -14.16 -4.59
CA ASP A 212 -5.91 -13.97 -3.88
C ASP A 212 -6.62 -12.69 -4.34
N LEU A 213 -5.84 -11.63 -4.58
CA LEU A 213 -6.35 -10.36 -5.08
C LEU A 213 -6.87 -10.50 -6.52
N LEU A 214 -6.18 -11.23 -7.39
CA LEU A 214 -6.64 -11.47 -8.76
C LEU A 214 -7.98 -12.21 -8.77
N THR A 215 -8.12 -13.23 -7.92
CA THR A 215 -9.36 -14.01 -7.78
C THR A 215 -10.54 -13.13 -7.35
N ALA A 216 -10.31 -12.23 -6.39
CA ALA A 216 -11.33 -11.27 -5.95
C ALA A 216 -11.61 -10.18 -7.01
N ALA A 217 -10.58 -9.68 -7.68
CA ALA A 217 -10.68 -8.60 -8.66
C ALA A 217 -11.46 -8.99 -9.91
N MET A 218 -11.32 -10.23 -10.39
CA MET A 218 -12.07 -10.75 -11.55
C MET A 218 -13.59 -10.66 -11.35
N GLN A 219 -14.07 -10.78 -10.12
CA GLN A 219 -15.50 -10.79 -9.78
C GLN A 219 -16.05 -9.40 -9.44
N HIS A 220 -15.22 -8.37 -9.47
CA HIS A 220 -15.56 -7.06 -8.93
C HIS A 220 -15.84 -6.02 -10.04
N PRO A 221 -16.89 -5.18 -9.90
CA PRO A 221 -17.20 -4.15 -10.89
C PRO A 221 -16.07 -3.14 -11.16
N SER A 222 -15.22 -2.87 -10.16
CA SER A 222 -14.06 -1.97 -10.28
C SER A 222 -12.80 -2.66 -10.86
N LYS A 223 -12.91 -3.76 -11.62
CA LYS A 223 -11.77 -4.50 -12.16
C LYS A 223 -10.75 -3.64 -12.93
N GLU A 224 -11.21 -2.64 -13.69
CA GLU A 224 -10.31 -1.72 -14.42
C GLU A 224 -9.45 -0.88 -13.47
N THR A 225 -10.06 -0.35 -12.39
CA THR A 225 -9.34 0.39 -11.35
C THR A 225 -8.33 -0.50 -10.63
N LEU A 226 -8.71 -1.75 -10.33
CA LEU A 226 -7.79 -2.73 -9.72
C LEU A 226 -6.65 -3.09 -10.65
N ALA A 227 -6.91 -3.28 -11.95
CA ALA A 227 -5.87 -3.53 -12.96
C ALA A 227 -4.86 -2.37 -13.04
N TRP A 228 -5.34 -1.12 -12.96
CA TRP A 228 -4.46 0.05 -12.90
C TRP A 228 -3.57 0.06 -11.65
N MET A 229 -4.14 -0.25 -10.48
CA MET A 229 -3.37 -0.35 -9.24
C MET A 229 -2.33 -1.49 -9.30
N ILE A 230 -2.71 -2.64 -9.88
CA ILE A 230 -1.81 -3.78 -10.07
C ILE A 230 -0.65 -3.38 -11.01
N LEU A 231 -0.93 -2.75 -12.15
CA LEU A 231 0.09 -2.27 -13.08
C LEU A 231 1.13 -1.36 -12.40
N HIS A 232 0.66 -0.37 -11.62
CA HIS A 232 1.55 0.56 -10.90
C HIS A 232 2.38 -0.16 -9.83
N SER A 233 1.77 -1.09 -9.09
CA SER A 233 2.47 -1.94 -8.11
C SER A 233 3.52 -2.83 -8.75
N LEU A 234 3.23 -3.47 -9.89
CA LEU A 234 4.19 -4.32 -10.62
C LEU A 234 5.38 -3.50 -11.12
N TYR A 235 5.16 -2.27 -11.58
CA TYR A 235 6.23 -1.37 -11.96
C TYR A 235 7.10 -0.97 -10.76
N GLN A 236 6.49 -0.60 -9.63
CA GLN A 236 7.24 -0.29 -8.41
C GLN A 236 8.01 -1.49 -7.86
N ALA A 237 7.43 -2.70 -7.90
CA ALA A 237 8.09 -3.93 -7.49
C ALA A 237 9.38 -4.21 -8.28
N ARG A 238 9.49 -3.70 -9.51
CA ARG A 238 10.73 -3.75 -10.29
C ARG A 238 11.77 -2.73 -9.83
N ILE A 239 11.34 -1.55 -9.40
CA ILE A 239 12.22 -0.45 -8.97
C ILE A 239 12.78 -0.74 -7.58
N VAL A 240 11.93 -1.20 -6.67
CA VAL A 240 12.32 -1.52 -5.30
C VAL A 240 13.13 -2.82 -5.32
N ASN A 241 14.42 -2.71 -4.96
CA ASN A 241 15.29 -3.87 -4.83
C ASN A 241 15.00 -4.60 -3.52
N HIS A 242 14.24 -5.69 -3.59
CA HIS A 242 13.94 -6.54 -2.44
C HIS A 242 13.95 -8.03 -2.83
N THR A 243 14.29 -8.91 -1.89
CA THR A 243 14.37 -10.37 -2.13
C THR A 243 13.04 -10.97 -2.59
N ASN A 244 11.92 -10.42 -2.12
CA ASN A 244 10.56 -10.84 -2.46
C ASN A 244 10.05 -10.32 -3.83
N THR A 245 10.70 -9.32 -4.43
CA THR A 245 10.32 -8.73 -5.73
C THR A 245 11.44 -8.81 -6.78
N GLY A 246 12.53 -9.50 -6.44
CA GLY A 246 13.66 -9.74 -7.32
C GLY A 246 13.26 -10.40 -8.65
N VAL A 247 14.15 -10.34 -9.64
CA VAL A 247 13.84 -10.81 -11.01
C VAL A 247 13.39 -12.28 -11.06
N LEU A 248 13.97 -13.15 -10.21
CA LEU A 248 13.56 -14.55 -10.09
C LEU A 248 12.14 -14.70 -9.54
N LYS A 249 11.74 -13.86 -8.57
CA LYS A 249 10.38 -13.87 -8.00
C LYS A 249 9.34 -13.33 -8.97
N ARG A 250 9.71 -12.33 -9.78
CA ARG A 250 8.89 -11.86 -10.90
C ARG A 250 8.69 -12.93 -11.96
N LEU A 251 9.76 -13.67 -12.29
CA LEU A 251 9.69 -14.79 -13.22
C LEU A 251 8.80 -15.93 -12.69
N GLU A 252 9.03 -16.35 -11.45
CA GLU A 252 8.23 -17.37 -10.76
C GLU A 252 6.74 -17.01 -10.80
N TRP A 253 6.40 -15.79 -10.40
CA TRP A 253 5.01 -15.33 -10.41
C TRP A 253 4.39 -15.27 -11.81
N LEU A 254 5.13 -14.82 -12.83
CA LEU A 254 4.59 -14.77 -14.20
C LEU A 254 4.32 -16.17 -14.77
N LEU A 255 5.19 -17.14 -14.46
CA LEU A 255 5.00 -18.54 -14.85
C LEU A 255 3.79 -19.17 -14.14
N GLU A 256 3.57 -18.84 -12.86
CA GLU A 256 2.38 -19.26 -12.11
C GLU A 256 1.11 -18.64 -12.71
N LEU A 257 1.14 -17.35 -13.09
CA LEU A 257 0.02 -16.70 -13.79
C LEU A 257 -0.29 -17.38 -15.13
N MET A 258 0.73 -17.72 -15.91
CA MET A 258 0.58 -18.49 -17.16
C MET A 258 -0.09 -19.85 -16.92
N GLY A 259 0.34 -20.57 -15.87
CA GLY A 259 -0.27 -21.82 -15.44
C GLY A 259 -1.73 -21.67 -15.00
N TYR A 260 -2.03 -20.62 -14.23
CA TYR A 260 -3.37 -20.30 -13.76
C TYR A 260 -4.33 -19.97 -14.90
N MET A 261 -3.90 -19.14 -15.84
CA MET A 261 -4.65 -18.83 -17.07
C MET A 261 -4.95 -20.08 -17.87
N ARG A 262 -3.95 -20.95 -18.04
CA ARG A 262 -4.12 -22.24 -18.72
C ARG A 262 -5.16 -23.12 -18.03
N ASN A 263 -5.13 -23.19 -16.70
CA ASN A 263 -6.09 -23.97 -15.93
C ASN A 263 -7.53 -23.47 -16.10
N ILE A 264 -7.77 -22.15 -16.08
CA ILE A 264 -9.09 -21.57 -16.31
C ILE A 264 -9.57 -21.87 -17.73
N ALA A 265 -8.68 -21.77 -18.71
CA ALA A 265 -8.96 -22.05 -20.11
C ALA A 265 -9.42 -23.49 -20.39
N TYR A 266 -8.86 -24.48 -19.69
CA TYR A 266 -9.20 -25.90 -19.88
C TYR A 266 -10.33 -26.40 -18.96
N GLN A 267 -10.67 -25.68 -17.90
CA GLN A 267 -11.75 -26.07 -16.99
C GLN A 267 -13.12 -25.69 -17.56
N SER A 268 -14.02 -26.67 -17.71
CA SER A 268 -15.43 -26.42 -18.01
C SER A 268 -16.09 -25.75 -16.80
N ALA A 269 -16.70 -24.58 -17.04
CA ALA A 269 -17.31 -23.70 -16.05
C ALA A 269 -18.18 -24.47 -15.03
N SER A 270 -17.71 -24.60 -13.79
CA SER A 270 -18.55 -25.12 -12.69
C SER A 270 -18.24 -24.54 -11.30
N ALA A 271 -17.23 -23.68 -11.14
CA ALA A 271 -16.83 -23.16 -9.82
C ALA A 271 -16.66 -21.63 -9.71
N GLN A 272 -16.77 -20.88 -10.81
CA GLN A 272 -16.53 -19.42 -10.79
C GLN A 272 -17.80 -18.66 -11.21
N ASN A 273 -18.10 -17.57 -10.48
CA ASN A 273 -19.27 -16.70 -10.73
C ASN A 273 -19.10 -15.79 -11.97
N VAL A 274 -17.96 -15.88 -12.69
CA VAL A 274 -17.61 -15.03 -13.83
C VAL A 274 -17.45 -15.92 -15.06
N PRO A 275 -17.95 -15.51 -16.24
CA PRO A 275 -17.71 -16.24 -17.49
C PRO A 275 -16.22 -16.45 -17.74
N PRO A 276 -15.76 -17.67 -18.11
CA PRO A 276 -14.34 -17.96 -18.33
C PRO A 276 -13.65 -16.98 -19.28
N ALA A 277 -14.33 -16.54 -20.34
CA ALA A 277 -13.79 -15.58 -21.29
C ALA A 277 -13.48 -14.21 -20.65
N GLU A 278 -14.38 -13.71 -19.80
CA GLU A 278 -14.19 -12.42 -19.11
C GLU A 278 -13.04 -12.50 -18.08
N ALA A 279 -12.92 -13.63 -17.38
CA ALA A 279 -11.82 -13.89 -16.47
C ALA A 279 -10.48 -13.95 -17.23
N LEU A 280 -10.43 -14.65 -18.35
CA LEU A 280 -9.24 -14.78 -19.19
C LEU A 280 -8.82 -13.45 -19.82
N ASP A 281 -9.75 -12.63 -20.28
CA ASP A 281 -9.43 -11.29 -20.81
C ASP A 281 -8.84 -10.38 -19.71
N PHE A 282 -9.37 -10.45 -18.47
CA PHE A 282 -8.78 -9.74 -17.35
C PHE A 282 -7.37 -10.26 -17.02
N LEU A 283 -7.16 -11.57 -16.99
CA LEU A 283 -5.83 -12.14 -16.72
C LEU A 283 -4.83 -11.85 -17.84
N MET A 284 -5.27 -11.81 -19.10
CA MET A 284 -4.45 -11.36 -20.23
C MET A 284 -3.98 -9.91 -20.05
N LEU A 285 -4.86 -9.04 -19.57
CA LEU A 285 -4.52 -7.67 -19.25
C LEU A 285 -3.47 -7.58 -18.13
N ILE A 286 -3.61 -8.38 -17.07
CA ILE A 286 -2.62 -8.44 -15.97
C ILE A 286 -1.29 -9.04 -16.44
N PHE A 287 -1.32 -10.07 -17.27
CA PHE A 287 -0.13 -10.65 -17.89
C PHE A 287 0.60 -9.60 -18.73
N ALA A 288 -0.12 -8.87 -19.57
CA ALA A 288 0.44 -7.79 -20.37
C ALA A 288 1.01 -6.67 -19.51
N ALA A 289 0.29 -6.25 -18.46
CA ALA A 289 0.76 -5.26 -17.49
C ALA A 289 2.10 -5.67 -16.85
N ALA A 290 2.24 -6.94 -16.45
CA ALA A 290 3.48 -7.46 -15.88
C ALA A 290 4.64 -7.46 -16.88
N VAL A 291 4.40 -7.93 -18.10
CA VAL A 291 5.39 -7.96 -19.18
C VAL A 291 5.85 -6.54 -19.50
N VAL A 292 4.92 -5.60 -19.70
CA VAL A 292 5.23 -4.19 -19.97
C VAL A 292 5.98 -3.54 -18.80
N ALA A 293 5.52 -3.77 -17.56
CA ALA A 293 6.17 -3.23 -16.37
C ALA A 293 7.61 -3.73 -16.19
N TRP A 294 7.93 -4.94 -16.66
CA TRP A 294 9.21 -5.60 -16.39
C TRP A 294 10.18 -5.66 -17.54
N ALA A 295 9.68 -5.55 -18.77
CA ALA A 295 10.48 -5.55 -19.99
C ALA A 295 11.50 -4.42 -19.99
N ASP A 296 11.12 -3.18 -19.70
CA ASP A 296 12.02 -2.02 -19.67
C ASP A 296 11.52 -0.90 -18.74
N HIS A 297 12.22 0.25 -18.74
CA HIS A 297 11.77 1.46 -18.04
C HIS A 297 10.96 2.41 -18.93
N GLU A 298 11.13 2.35 -20.25
CA GLU A 298 10.60 3.35 -21.17
C GLU A 298 9.09 3.22 -21.32
N ALA A 299 8.58 2.01 -21.57
CA ALA A 299 7.16 1.79 -21.77
C ALA A 299 6.32 2.19 -20.54
N PRO A 300 6.67 1.78 -19.29
CA PRO A 300 5.98 2.27 -18.09
C PRO A 300 5.96 3.79 -17.94
N LEU A 301 7.07 4.48 -18.27
CA LEU A 301 7.15 5.93 -18.17
C LEU A 301 6.29 6.64 -19.24
N LEU A 302 6.28 6.11 -20.46
CA LEU A 302 5.41 6.61 -21.55
C LEU A 302 3.92 6.43 -21.22
N LEU A 303 3.58 5.39 -20.46
CA LEU A 303 2.24 5.15 -19.93
C LEU A 303 1.86 6.05 -18.75
N GLY A 304 2.79 6.89 -18.27
CA GLY A 304 2.59 7.80 -17.13
C GLY A 304 2.73 7.13 -15.76
N LEU A 305 3.40 5.97 -15.66
CA LEU A 305 3.68 5.33 -14.38
C LEU A 305 4.86 6.02 -13.67
N SER A 306 4.82 6.00 -12.34
CA SER A 306 5.80 6.68 -11.49
C SER A 306 6.41 5.72 -10.47
N ALA A 307 7.64 6.02 -10.03
CA ALA A 307 8.31 5.26 -8.97
C ALA A 307 7.67 5.44 -7.58
N SER A 308 6.75 6.40 -7.45
CA SER A 308 6.02 6.72 -6.21
C SER A 308 4.53 6.75 -6.48
N TRP A 309 3.74 6.27 -5.52
CA TRP A 309 2.28 6.43 -5.52
C TRP A 309 1.85 7.89 -5.31
N LEU A 310 2.68 8.69 -4.64
CA LEU A 310 2.37 10.09 -4.35
C LEU A 310 2.57 10.94 -5.61
N PRO A 311 1.65 11.89 -5.89
CA PRO A 311 1.85 12.84 -6.97
C PRO A 311 3.12 13.67 -6.73
N TRP A 312 4.02 13.66 -7.70
CA TRP A 312 5.09 14.64 -7.92
C TRP A 312 4.69 16.12 -7.80
N HIS A 313 3.44 16.48 -8.09
CA HIS A 313 2.87 17.80 -7.81
C HIS A 313 1.51 17.67 -7.13
N GLN A 314 1.34 18.29 -5.97
CA GLN A 314 0.00 18.64 -5.49
C GLN A 314 -0.54 19.68 -6.48
N GLU A 315 -1.56 19.31 -7.26
CA GLU A 315 -2.31 20.27 -8.07
C GLU A 315 -3.06 21.21 -7.11
N ASN A 316 -2.35 22.18 -6.51
CA ASN A 316 -2.90 23.26 -5.68
C ASN A 316 -3.56 24.35 -6.56
N GLY A 317 -4.10 23.96 -7.72
CA GLY A 317 -4.89 24.82 -8.58
C GLY A 317 -6.32 24.95 -8.01
N PRO A 318 -6.98 26.12 -8.11
CA PRO A 318 -8.33 26.35 -7.58
C PRO A 318 -9.46 25.53 -8.27
N GLY A 319 -9.14 24.48 -9.03
CA GLY A 319 -10.10 23.74 -9.86
C GLY A 319 -9.65 22.36 -10.38
N GLY A 320 -8.59 21.75 -9.84
CA GLY A 320 -8.27 20.34 -10.10
C GLY A 320 -9.10 19.41 -9.20
N PRO A 321 -9.45 18.17 -9.60
CA PRO A 321 -10.45 17.39 -8.88
C PRO A 321 -9.83 16.77 -7.61
N ALA A 322 -9.70 17.59 -6.56
CA ALA A 322 -9.31 17.20 -5.20
C ALA A 322 -10.18 16.07 -4.61
N ALA A 323 -11.37 15.86 -5.17
CA ALA A 323 -12.29 14.76 -4.83
C ALA A 323 -12.17 13.53 -5.72
N ALA A 324 -11.23 13.47 -6.68
CA ALA A 324 -11.11 12.36 -7.61
C ALA A 324 -10.76 11.05 -6.90
N LEU A 325 -11.47 9.99 -7.28
CA LEU A 325 -11.17 8.63 -6.82
C LEU A 325 -9.92 8.08 -7.52
N LEU A 326 -9.10 7.36 -6.76
CA LEU A 326 -7.90 6.70 -7.23
C LEU A 326 -8.24 5.71 -8.36
N GLY A 327 -7.46 5.69 -9.44
CA GLY A 327 -7.66 4.73 -10.53
C GLY A 327 -8.95 4.89 -11.35
N ARG A 328 -9.69 6.01 -11.21
CA ARG A 328 -10.94 6.28 -11.96
C ARG A 328 -10.85 7.41 -13.01
N SER A 329 -9.64 7.88 -13.31
CA SER A 329 -9.43 8.82 -14.42
C SER A 329 -9.67 8.12 -15.76
N PRO A 330 -10.27 8.77 -16.77
CA PRO A 330 -10.29 8.25 -18.14
C PRO A 330 -8.88 7.87 -18.64
N MET A 331 -7.87 8.65 -18.25
CA MET A 331 -6.47 8.36 -18.60
C MET A 331 -5.96 7.05 -17.98
N HIS A 332 -6.38 6.71 -16.76
CA HIS A 332 -5.97 5.45 -16.14
C HIS A 332 -6.53 4.24 -16.88
N ARG A 333 -7.77 4.36 -17.39
CA ARG A 333 -8.38 3.33 -18.23
C ARG A 333 -7.61 3.16 -19.54
N VAL A 334 -7.25 4.27 -20.19
CA VAL A 334 -6.44 4.25 -21.41
C VAL A 334 -5.07 3.63 -21.13
N THR A 335 -4.35 4.07 -20.10
CA THR A 335 -3.06 3.51 -19.67
C THR A 335 -3.12 2.00 -19.52
N VAL A 336 -4.16 1.49 -18.85
CA VAL A 336 -4.33 0.04 -18.66
C VAL A 336 -4.57 -0.66 -20.00
N GLN A 337 -5.39 -0.12 -20.89
CA GLN A 337 -5.64 -0.75 -22.20
C GLN A 337 -4.40 -0.72 -23.11
N GLU A 338 -3.60 0.34 -23.06
CA GLU A 338 -2.37 0.47 -23.85
C GLU A 338 -1.30 -0.57 -23.48
N VAL A 339 -1.38 -1.25 -22.32
CA VAL A 339 -0.45 -2.36 -22.04
C VAL A 339 -0.63 -3.51 -23.03
N LEU A 340 -1.84 -3.69 -23.57
CA LEU A 340 -2.12 -4.72 -24.57
C LEU A 340 -1.44 -4.37 -25.90
N THR A 341 -1.43 -3.10 -26.31
CA THR A 341 -0.79 -2.66 -27.57
C THR A 341 0.73 -2.79 -27.50
N LEU A 342 1.31 -2.63 -26.30
CA LEU A 342 2.74 -2.73 -26.06
C LEU A 342 3.24 -4.17 -25.85
N LEU A 343 2.34 -5.12 -25.55
CA LEU A 343 2.70 -6.51 -25.22
C LEU A 343 3.64 -7.17 -26.24
N PRO A 344 3.43 -7.11 -27.57
CA PRO A 344 4.32 -7.78 -28.52
C PRO A 344 5.78 -7.33 -28.39
N THR A 345 6.00 -6.01 -28.37
CA THR A 345 7.35 -5.44 -28.27
C THR A 345 7.96 -5.70 -26.89
N SER A 346 7.19 -5.49 -25.81
CA SER A 346 7.66 -5.73 -24.45
C SER A 346 7.98 -7.19 -24.18
N MET A 347 7.22 -8.14 -24.73
CA MET A 347 7.52 -9.57 -24.61
C MET A 347 8.87 -9.92 -25.24
N LEU A 348 9.12 -9.41 -26.46
CA LEU A 348 10.40 -9.61 -27.12
C LEU A 348 11.56 -9.06 -26.27
N LEU A 349 11.42 -7.85 -25.73
CA LEU A 349 12.44 -7.22 -24.89
C LEU A 349 12.67 -7.97 -23.58
N LEU A 350 11.61 -8.50 -22.95
CA LEU A 350 11.69 -9.27 -21.72
C LEU A 350 12.49 -10.56 -21.95
N LEU A 351 12.13 -11.34 -22.98
CA LEU A 351 12.74 -12.64 -23.28
C LEU A 351 14.18 -12.55 -23.80
N GLN A 352 14.69 -11.35 -24.10
CA GLN A 352 16.11 -11.16 -24.42
C GLN A 352 17.00 -11.01 -23.18
N LYS A 353 16.41 -10.86 -21.98
CA LYS A 353 17.13 -10.58 -20.73
C LYS A 353 17.24 -11.82 -19.86
N GLU A 354 18.35 -11.96 -19.15
CA GLU A 354 18.45 -12.99 -18.10
C GLU A 354 17.59 -12.61 -16.88
N PRO A 355 16.94 -13.57 -16.20
CA PRO A 355 16.88 -15.01 -16.48
C PRO A 355 15.71 -15.43 -17.41
N TRP A 356 14.99 -14.47 -18.00
CA TRP A 356 13.82 -14.72 -18.84
C TRP A 356 14.16 -15.47 -20.12
N LYS A 357 15.35 -15.20 -20.67
CA LYS A 357 15.87 -15.82 -21.89
C LYS A 357 15.87 -17.34 -21.82
N GLU A 358 16.24 -17.92 -20.68
CA GLU A 358 16.22 -19.38 -20.46
C GLU A 358 14.80 -19.97 -20.51
N GLN A 359 13.77 -19.15 -20.32
CA GLN A 359 12.36 -19.56 -20.33
C GLN A 359 11.67 -19.32 -21.69
N THR A 360 12.36 -18.76 -22.69
CA THR A 360 11.79 -18.37 -24.00
C THR A 360 10.94 -19.47 -24.63
N GLN A 361 11.43 -20.72 -24.64
CA GLN A 361 10.68 -21.85 -25.20
C GLN A 361 9.35 -22.08 -24.47
N LYS A 362 9.32 -21.96 -23.12
CA LYS A 362 8.09 -22.12 -22.34
C LYS A 362 7.05 -21.04 -22.66
N PHE A 363 7.49 -19.80 -22.86
CA PHE A 363 6.59 -18.71 -23.27
C PHE A 363 6.00 -18.98 -24.66
N ILE A 364 6.82 -19.41 -25.62
CA ILE A 364 6.35 -19.78 -26.97
C ILE A 364 5.35 -20.93 -26.91
N ASP A 365 5.67 -22.00 -26.18
CA ASP A 365 4.81 -23.18 -26.05
C ASP A 365 3.48 -22.83 -25.38
N TRP A 366 3.51 -21.95 -24.37
CA TRP A 366 2.31 -21.44 -23.70
C TRP A 366 1.43 -20.58 -24.62
N LEU A 367 2.02 -19.68 -25.42
CA LEU A 367 1.28 -18.86 -26.39
C LEU A 367 0.54 -19.76 -27.40
N PHE A 368 1.19 -20.79 -27.93
CA PHE A 368 0.53 -21.77 -28.80
C PHE A 368 -0.60 -22.52 -28.07
N SER A 369 -0.32 -23.01 -26.86
CA SER A 369 -1.29 -23.75 -26.05
C SER A 369 -2.55 -22.94 -25.80
N ILE A 370 -2.41 -21.62 -25.60
CA ILE A 370 -3.57 -20.74 -25.40
C ILE A 370 -4.30 -20.46 -26.71
N MET A 371 -3.58 -20.16 -27.80
CA MET A 371 -4.21 -19.87 -29.09
C MET A 371 -5.03 -21.06 -29.63
N GLU A 372 -4.59 -22.27 -29.34
CA GLU A 372 -5.23 -23.54 -29.74
C GLU A 372 -6.51 -23.88 -28.97
N ILE A 373 -6.85 -23.14 -27.92
CA ILE A 373 -8.10 -23.32 -27.20
C ILE A 373 -9.28 -22.92 -28.11
N PRO A 374 -10.40 -23.69 -28.10
CA PRO A 374 -11.59 -23.38 -28.88
C PRO A 374 -12.04 -21.91 -28.76
N ASN A 375 -12.63 -21.36 -29.82
CA ASN A 375 -12.95 -19.93 -29.98
C ASN A 375 -13.89 -19.34 -28.91
N GLU A 376 -14.52 -20.16 -28.07
CA GLU A 376 -15.43 -19.73 -27.02
C GLU A 376 -14.70 -19.23 -25.76
N ALA A 377 -13.41 -19.53 -25.60
CA ALA A 377 -12.66 -19.21 -24.37
C ALA A 377 -12.00 -17.82 -24.37
N PHE A 378 -11.70 -17.24 -25.53
CA PHE A 378 -11.05 -15.93 -25.65
C PHE A 378 -11.76 -15.05 -26.66
N ALA A 379 -11.84 -13.74 -26.38
CA ALA A 379 -12.26 -12.76 -27.37
C ALA A 379 -11.35 -12.80 -28.61
N ALA A 380 -11.91 -12.52 -29.79
CA ALA A 380 -11.16 -12.51 -31.05
C ALA A 380 -9.97 -11.54 -31.01
N THR A 381 -10.17 -10.36 -30.42
CA THR A 381 -9.11 -9.35 -30.21
C THR A 381 -7.96 -9.87 -29.35
N SER A 382 -8.25 -10.68 -28.33
CA SER A 382 -7.24 -11.30 -27.47
C SER A 382 -6.43 -12.35 -28.25
N LYS A 383 -7.06 -13.10 -29.17
CA LYS A 383 -6.36 -14.04 -30.07
C LYS A 383 -5.46 -13.34 -31.08
N ASP A 384 -5.93 -12.26 -31.70
CA ASP A 384 -5.13 -11.45 -32.62
C ASP A 384 -3.90 -10.87 -31.92
N LEU A 385 -4.07 -10.41 -30.68
CA LEU A 385 -2.97 -9.92 -29.86
C LEU A 385 -1.95 -11.03 -29.52
N LEU A 386 -2.42 -12.22 -29.13
CA LEU A 386 -1.54 -13.37 -28.88
C LEU A 386 -0.76 -13.76 -30.14
N LYS A 387 -1.41 -13.75 -31.31
CA LYS A 387 -0.76 -14.00 -32.60
C LYS A 387 0.29 -12.94 -32.91
N ALA A 388 -0.03 -11.66 -32.75
CA ALA A 388 0.93 -10.57 -32.94
C ALA A 388 2.12 -10.69 -31.97
N THR A 389 1.85 -11.03 -30.71
CA THR A 389 2.87 -11.28 -29.69
C THR A 389 3.78 -12.43 -30.09
N LEU A 390 3.22 -13.57 -30.51
CA LEU A 390 4.00 -14.73 -30.98
C LEU A 390 4.87 -14.36 -32.19
N LEU A 391 4.32 -13.65 -33.18
CA LEU A 391 5.06 -13.24 -34.38
C LEU A 391 6.18 -12.24 -34.10
N SER A 392 6.04 -11.41 -33.05
CA SER A 392 7.12 -10.50 -32.62
C SER A 392 8.38 -11.26 -32.17
N LEU A 393 8.23 -12.51 -31.71
CA LEU A 393 9.32 -13.36 -31.24
C LEU A 393 10.15 -13.98 -32.38
N ARG A 394 9.80 -13.71 -33.64
CA ARG A 394 10.45 -14.30 -34.84
C ARG A 394 11.97 -14.15 -34.92
N VAL A 395 12.52 -13.17 -34.22
CA VAL A 395 13.96 -12.91 -34.18
C VAL A 395 14.71 -13.82 -33.20
N LEU A 396 14.02 -14.43 -32.24
CA LEU A 396 14.60 -15.29 -31.20
C LEU A 396 15.03 -16.66 -31.78
N PRO A 397 16.16 -17.24 -31.35
CA PRO A 397 16.64 -18.53 -31.82
C PRO A 397 15.64 -19.67 -31.66
N GLU A 398 14.92 -19.69 -30.53
CA GLU A 398 13.91 -20.69 -30.19
C GLU A 398 12.75 -20.68 -31.19
N PHE A 399 12.37 -19.50 -31.69
CA PHE A 399 11.32 -19.35 -32.69
C PHE A 399 11.73 -19.87 -34.07
N LYS A 400 13.02 -19.75 -34.42
CA LYS A 400 13.56 -20.17 -35.73
C LYS A 400 13.63 -21.68 -35.89
N LYS A 401 13.33 -22.47 -34.85
CA LYS A 401 13.16 -23.92 -34.96
C LYS A 401 12.05 -24.24 -35.97
N LYS A 402 12.32 -25.13 -36.92
CA LYS A 402 11.39 -25.49 -38.02
C LYS A 402 9.97 -25.78 -37.54
N ALA A 403 9.82 -26.56 -36.47
CA ALA A 403 8.51 -26.93 -35.91
C ALA A 403 7.72 -25.71 -35.39
N VAL A 404 8.39 -24.77 -34.72
CA VAL A 404 7.77 -23.54 -34.20
C VAL A 404 7.39 -22.60 -35.36
N TRP A 405 8.32 -22.39 -36.29
CA TRP A 405 8.11 -21.51 -37.43
C TRP A 405 6.93 -21.98 -38.30
N THR A 406 6.88 -23.27 -38.68
CA THR A 406 5.78 -23.81 -39.47
C THR A 406 4.44 -23.70 -38.74
N ARG A 407 4.41 -23.94 -37.43
CA ARG A 407 3.18 -23.82 -36.63
C ARG A 407 2.69 -22.37 -36.53
N ALA A 408 3.59 -21.41 -36.32
CA ALA A 408 3.22 -19.99 -36.19
C ALA A 408 2.65 -19.38 -37.49
N TYR A 409 3.19 -19.76 -38.66
CA TYR A 409 2.73 -19.26 -39.95
C TYR A 409 1.64 -20.10 -40.61
N GLY A 410 1.32 -21.27 -40.05
CA GLY A 410 0.18 -22.10 -40.48
C GLY A 410 -1.17 -21.63 -39.92
N TRP A 411 -1.15 -20.63 -39.03
CA TRP A 411 -2.31 -20.02 -38.37
C TRP A 411 -2.75 -18.72 -39.02
#